data_AF-A0A6J4PE08-F1
#
_entry.id   AF-A0A6J4PE08-F1
#
_cell.length_a   1.000
_cell.length_b   1.000
_cell.length_c   1.000
_cell.angle_alpha   90.00
_cell.angle_beta   90.00
_cell.angle_gamma   90.00
#
_symmetry.space_group_name_H-M   'P 1'
#
loop_
_entity.id
_entity.type
_entity.pdbx_description
1 polymer ?
#
loop_
_entity_poly.entity_id
_entity_poly.type
_entity_poly.pdbx_seq_one_letter_code
_entity_poly.pdbx_strand_id
1 'polypeptide(L)'
;SKKNHTLFDTIPQVSEARTYFEERWKPPEGMQQTLEYSVLIDENGSIQSIVPMGKAAADYIEQTNMPLVGEPFVSAVSNGKIPKIRVVLRPNGRVQTFLEESN
;
A
#
# COMPACT_ATOMS: atom_id res chain seq x y z
N SER A 1 3.79 1.40 32.58
CA SER A 1 3.26 0.36 31.67
C SER A 1 3.63 0.70 30.24
N LYS A 2 4.48 -0.13 29.61
CA LYS A 2 4.83 0.01 28.20
C LYS A 2 3.60 -0.38 27.39
N LYS A 3 2.91 0.60 26.78
CA LYS A 3 1.89 0.31 25.77
C LYS A 3 2.63 -0.33 24.60
N ASN A 4 2.40 -1.61 24.36
CA ASN A 4 2.80 -2.24 23.12
C ASN A 4 1.92 -1.63 22.03
N HIS A 5 2.32 -0.47 21.52
CA HIS A 5 1.83 -0.04 20.22
C HIS A 5 2.21 -1.14 19.25
N THR A 6 1.22 -1.72 18.59
CA THR A 6 1.54 -2.71 17.56
C THR A 6 2.35 -1.98 16.49
N LEU A 7 3.21 -2.69 15.75
CA LEU A 7 3.95 -2.13 14.60
C LEU A 7 3.00 -1.58 13.49
N PHE A 8 1.69 -1.65 13.71
CA PHE A 8 0.61 -1.17 12.85
C PHE A 8 -0.07 0.10 13.38
N ASP A 9 0.39 0.70 14.50
CA ASP A 9 -0.03 2.03 14.97
C ASP A 9 0.54 3.11 14.05
N THR A 10 0.00 3.10 12.84
CA THR A 10 0.35 3.93 11.71
C THR A 10 -0.89 4.72 11.34
N ILE A 11 -0.69 5.94 10.84
CA ILE A 11 -1.74 6.87 10.43
C ILE A 11 -2.94 6.17 9.71
N PRO A 12 -4.17 6.73 9.76
CA PRO A 12 -5.37 6.09 9.17
C PRO A 12 -5.19 5.57 7.73
N GLN A 13 -4.35 6.25 6.95
CA GLN A 13 -4.01 5.92 5.57
C GLN A 13 -3.43 4.50 5.41
N VAL A 14 -2.73 3.96 6.41
CA VAL A 14 -2.21 2.59 6.32
C VAL A 14 -3.32 1.56 6.37
N SER A 15 -4.32 1.75 7.25
CA SER A 15 -5.50 0.89 7.28
C SER A 15 -6.39 1.06 6.07
N GLU A 16 -6.59 2.29 5.59
CA GLU A 16 -7.41 2.57 4.41
C GLU A 16 -6.80 1.96 3.14
N ALA A 17 -5.49 2.09 2.97
CA ALA A 17 -4.77 1.40 1.89
C ALA A 17 -4.95 -0.11 1.96
N ARG A 18 -4.95 -0.70 3.17
CA ARG A 18 -5.21 -2.13 3.36
C ARG A 18 -6.60 -2.49 2.87
N THR A 19 -7.62 -1.79 3.38
CA THR A 19 -9.02 -2.03 3.04
C THR A 19 -9.25 -1.91 1.54
N TYR A 20 -8.69 -0.88 0.90
CA TYR A 20 -8.77 -0.70 -0.56
C TYR A 20 -8.34 -1.96 -1.31
N PHE A 21 -7.18 -2.54 -0.96
CA PHE A 21 -6.66 -3.72 -1.62
C PHE A 21 -7.31 -5.02 -1.15
N GLU A 22 -7.74 -5.15 0.10
CA GLU A 22 -8.47 -6.34 0.58
C GLU A 22 -9.77 -6.56 -0.22
N GLU A 23 -10.43 -5.47 -0.64
CA GLU A 23 -11.65 -5.53 -1.46
C GLU A 23 -11.37 -5.86 -2.94
N ARG A 24 -10.18 -5.54 -3.46
CA ARG A 24 -9.87 -5.51 -4.89
C ARG A 24 -8.83 -6.52 -5.34
N TRP A 25 -7.98 -6.99 -4.45
CA TRP A 25 -6.89 -7.89 -4.79
C TRP A 25 -7.43 -9.29 -5.09
N LYS A 26 -7.30 -9.68 -6.35
CA LYS A 26 -7.64 -11.02 -6.85
C LYS A 26 -6.41 -11.56 -7.56
N PRO A 27 -5.59 -12.40 -6.89
CA PRO A 27 -4.36 -12.90 -7.49
C PRO A 27 -4.66 -13.71 -8.75
N PRO A 28 -3.91 -13.51 -9.85
CA PRO A 28 -3.99 -14.35 -11.04
C PRO A 28 -3.79 -15.84 -10.70
N GLU A 29 -4.49 -16.71 -11.42
CA GLU A 29 -4.35 -18.15 -11.25
C GLU A 29 -2.89 -18.59 -11.48
N GLY A 30 -2.37 -19.43 -10.60
CA GLY A 30 -0.99 -19.93 -10.69
C GLY A 30 0.10 -18.94 -10.28
N MET A 31 -0.24 -17.71 -9.85
CA MET A 31 0.73 -16.78 -9.27
C MET A 31 1.38 -17.39 -8.03
N GLN A 32 2.70 -17.25 -7.89
CA GLN A 32 3.46 -17.72 -6.72
C GLN A 32 4.22 -16.60 -6.02
N GLN A 33 4.38 -15.46 -6.68
CA GLN A 33 5.19 -14.35 -6.24
C GLN A 33 4.36 -13.39 -5.38
N THR A 34 4.93 -12.96 -4.25
CA THR A 34 4.39 -11.83 -3.51
C THR A 34 4.78 -10.55 -4.24
N LEU A 35 3.82 -9.64 -4.40
CA LEU A 35 4.03 -8.34 -5.04
C LEU A 35 4.17 -7.29 -3.95
N GLU A 36 5.21 -6.46 -4.06
CA GLU A 36 5.48 -5.39 -3.11
C GLU A 36 5.61 -4.05 -3.84
N TYR A 37 4.98 -3.01 -3.30
CA TYR A 37 4.97 -1.67 -3.86
C TYR A 37 5.27 -0.63 -2.78
N SER A 38 6.11 0.35 -3.09
CA SER A 38 6.18 1.60 -2.30
C SER A 38 5.19 2.58 -2.92
N VAL A 39 4.23 3.03 -2.14
CA VAL A 39 3.19 3.98 -2.58
C VAL A 39 3.38 5.28 -1.81
N LEU A 40 3.69 6.36 -2.52
CA LEU A 40 3.83 7.69 -1.93
C LEU A 40 2.51 8.45 -2.10
N ILE A 41 2.02 9.01 -1.00
CA ILE A 41 0.70 9.66 -0.95
C ILE A 41 0.86 11.16 -0.75
N ASP A 42 0.17 11.94 -1.58
CA ASP A 42 0.12 13.39 -1.45
C ASP A 42 -0.76 13.84 -0.27
N GLU A 43 -0.64 15.09 0.17
CA GLU A 43 -1.36 15.62 1.34
C GLU A 43 -2.88 15.49 1.21
N ASN A 44 -3.42 15.57 -0.01
CA ASN A 44 -4.85 15.40 -0.28
C ASN A 44 -5.33 13.93 -0.28
N GLY A 45 -4.44 12.96 -0.06
CA GLY A 45 -4.75 11.53 -0.05
C GLY A 45 -4.71 10.84 -1.42
N SER A 46 -4.26 11.54 -2.47
CA SER A 46 -4.05 10.96 -3.80
C SER A 46 -2.69 10.28 -3.94
N ILE A 47 -2.57 9.41 -4.95
CA ILE A 47 -1.28 8.79 -5.30
C ILE A 47 -0.33 9.85 -5.87
N GLN A 48 0.82 10.03 -5.24
CA GLN A 48 1.91 10.82 -5.79
C GLN A 48 2.84 9.97 -6.67
N SER A 49 3.22 8.78 -6.21
CA SER A 49 4.04 7.85 -6.99
C SER A 49 3.91 6.41 -6.51
N ILE A 50 4.23 5.48 -7.41
CA ILE A 50 4.18 4.04 -7.15
C ILE A 50 5.47 3.43 -7.66
N VAL A 51 6.20 2.75 -6.79
CA VAL A 51 7.45 2.07 -7.14
C VAL A 51 7.29 0.58 -6.91
N PRO A 52 7.24 -0.25 -7.96
CA PRO A 52 7.24 -1.71 -7.81
C PRO A 52 8.59 -2.19 -7.25
N MET A 53 8.54 -3.11 -6.30
CA MET A 53 9.73 -3.74 -5.74
C MET A 53 10.00 -5.07 -6.46
N GLY A 54 10.94 -5.02 -7.39
CA GLY A 54 11.37 -6.19 -8.15
C GLY A 54 10.49 -6.49 -9.36
N LYS A 55 10.95 -7.46 -10.15
CA LYS A 55 10.39 -7.75 -11.48
C LYS A 55 8.93 -8.21 -11.44
N ALA A 56 8.56 -9.07 -10.49
CA ALA A 56 7.19 -9.56 -10.40
C ALA A 56 6.19 -8.42 -10.14
N ALA A 57 6.50 -7.50 -9.23
CA ALA A 57 5.64 -6.33 -8.97
C ALA A 57 5.51 -5.43 -10.22
N ALA A 58 6.59 -5.26 -10.98
CA ALA A 58 6.53 -4.49 -12.22
C ALA A 58 5.69 -5.20 -13.31
N ASP A 59 5.87 -6.50 -13.47
CA ASP A 59 5.17 -7.30 -14.48
C ASP A 59 3.67 -7.43 -14.18
N TYR A 60 3.29 -7.40 -12.89
CA TYR A 60 1.91 -7.64 -12.45
C TYR A 60 1.11 -6.39 -12.05
N ILE A 61 1.67 -5.18 -12.19
CA ILE A 61 1.05 -3.94 -11.68
C ILE A 61 -0.35 -3.68 -12.26
N GLU A 62 -0.57 -4.02 -13.52
CA GLU A 62 -1.87 -3.83 -14.19
C GLU A 62 -2.95 -4.77 -13.65
N GLN A 63 -2.59 -5.91 -13.04
CA GLN A 63 -3.56 -6.85 -12.45
C GLN A 63 -3.84 -6.59 -10.96
N THR A 64 -3.21 -5.59 -10.32
CA THR A 64 -3.40 -5.35 -8.88
C THR A 64 -4.53 -4.39 -8.54
N ASN A 65 -5.24 -3.83 -9.53
CA ASN A 65 -6.19 -2.72 -9.35
C ASN A 65 -5.56 -1.50 -8.64
N MET A 66 -4.27 -1.26 -8.93
CA MET A 66 -3.55 -0.12 -8.41
C MET A 66 -4.20 1.19 -8.92
N PRO A 67 -4.48 2.18 -8.06
CA PRO A 67 -4.92 3.49 -8.54
C PRO A 67 -3.84 4.17 -9.36
N LEU A 68 -4.23 5.06 -10.26
CA LEU A 68 -3.29 5.83 -11.06
C LEU A 68 -2.67 6.98 -10.26
N VAL A 69 -1.52 7.48 -10.72
CA VAL A 69 -0.93 8.70 -10.18
C VAL A 69 -1.92 9.87 -10.34
N GLY A 70 -2.15 10.58 -9.23
CA GLY A 70 -3.12 11.67 -9.12
C GLY A 70 -4.53 11.23 -8.72
N GLU A 71 -4.83 9.93 -8.68
CA GLU A 71 -6.15 9.45 -8.26
C GLU A 71 -6.30 9.41 -6.73
N PRO A 72 -7.51 9.66 -6.20
CA PRO A 72 -7.81 9.46 -4.79
C PRO A 72 -7.53 8.01 -4.37
N PHE A 73 -6.85 7.83 -3.25
CA PHE A 73 -6.53 6.51 -2.73
C PHE A 73 -6.89 6.33 -1.26
N VAL A 74 -6.59 7.33 -0.44
CA VAL A 74 -6.86 7.36 1.00
C VAL A 74 -7.39 8.73 1.40
N SER A 75 -7.81 8.88 2.65
CA SER A 75 -8.18 10.16 3.23
C SER A 75 -6.98 11.10 3.32
N ALA A 76 -7.25 12.40 3.28
CA ALA A 76 -6.24 13.45 3.35
C ALA A 76 -5.34 13.32 4.60
N VAL A 77 -4.06 13.61 4.43
CA VAL A 77 -3.05 13.43 5.46
C VAL A 77 -2.98 14.67 6.35
N SER A 78 -3.40 14.54 7.61
CA SER A 78 -3.61 15.70 8.50
C SER A 78 -2.35 16.18 9.23
N ASN A 79 -1.21 15.50 9.10
CA ASN A 79 0.00 15.75 9.89
C ASN A 79 1.10 16.50 9.10
N GLY A 80 0.81 16.95 7.88
CA GLY A 80 1.76 17.66 7.01
C GLY A 80 2.96 16.81 6.55
N LYS A 81 2.89 15.49 6.70
CA LYS A 81 3.89 14.55 6.17
C LYS A 81 3.31 13.84 4.96
N ILE A 82 4.17 13.55 3.99
CA ILE A 82 3.85 12.73 2.81
C ILE A 82 4.18 11.27 3.17
N PRO A 83 3.19 10.41 3.47
CA PRO A 83 3.49 9.06 3.90
C PRO A 83 3.87 8.19 2.71
N LYS A 84 4.90 7.37 2.92
CA LYS A 84 5.25 6.28 2.02
C LYS A 84 4.77 4.98 2.64
N ILE A 85 3.85 4.29 1.97
CA ILE A 85 3.23 3.06 2.45
C ILE A 85 3.77 1.89 1.63
N ARG A 86 4.28 0.87 2.32
CA ARG A 86 4.55 -0.42 1.70
C ARG A 86 3.24 -1.18 1.56
N VAL A 87 2.92 -1.62 0.36
CA VAL A 87 1.79 -2.51 0.06
C VAL A 87 2.35 -3.87 -0.32
N VAL A 88 1.84 -4.93 0.30
CA VAL A 88 2.24 -6.32 0.06
C VAL A 88 1.00 -7.12 -0.33
N LEU A 89 0.98 -7.63 -1.57
CA LEU A 89 -0.11 -8.44 -2.11
C LEU A 89 0.37 -9.88 -2.28
N ARG A 90 -0.24 -10.81 -1.56
CA ARG A 90 0.17 -12.21 -1.57
C ARG A 90 -0.66 -13.04 -2.55
N PRO A 91 -0.09 -14.10 -3.15
CA PRO A 91 -0.84 -15.01 -4.03
C PRO A 91 -2.04 -15.70 -3.40
N ASN A 92 -2.12 -15.73 -2.07
CA ASN A 92 -3.24 -16.32 -1.34
C ASN A 92 -4.34 -15.31 -0.98
N GLY A 93 -4.35 -14.13 -1.62
CA GLY A 93 -5.33 -13.08 -1.40
C GLY A 93 -5.07 -12.21 -0.16
N ARG A 94 -4.09 -12.54 0.68
CA ARG A 94 -3.77 -11.69 1.84
C ARG A 94 -3.09 -10.39 1.41
N VAL A 95 -3.49 -9.32 2.07
CA VAL A 95 -2.92 -7.98 1.92
C VAL A 95 -2.24 -7.58 3.21
N GLN A 96 -1.09 -6.91 3.11
CA GLN A 96 -0.46 -6.25 4.25
C GLN A 96 -0.03 -4.85 3.83
N THR A 97 -0.13 -3.92 4.77
CA THR A 97 0.30 -2.53 4.58
C THR A 97 0.99 -2.04 5.85
N PHE A 98 2.02 -1.22 5.66
CA PHE A 98 2.73 -0.55 6.75
C PHE A 98 3.41 0.73 6.26
N LEU A 99 3.62 1.67 7.17
CA LEU A 99 4.37 2.89 6.90
C LEU A 99 5.84 2.53 6.71
N GLU A 100 6.48 3.05 5.66
CA GLU A 100 7.93 2.98 5.51
C GLU A 100 8.58 4.05 6.40
N GLU A 101 9.49 3.63 7.27
CA GLU A 101 10.29 4.58 8.02
C GLU A 101 11.23 5.34 7.08
N SER A 102 11.24 6.66 7.20
CA SER A 102 12.29 7.48 6.60
C SER A 102 13.48 7.41 7.55
N ASN A 103 14.56 6.72 7.15
CA ASN A 103 15.85 6.79 7.85
C ASN A 103 16.37 8.23 7.90
#